data_AF-A0AAW3W680-F1
#
_entry.id   AF-A0AAW3W680-F1
#
_cell.length_a   1.000
_cell.length_b   1.000
_cell.length_c   1.000
_cell.angle_alpha   90.00
_cell.angle_beta   90.00
_cell.angle_gamma   90.00
#
_symmetry.space_group_name_H-M   'P 1'
#
loop_
_entity.id
_entity.type
_entity.pdbx_description
1 polymer ?
#
loop_
_entity_poly.entity_id
_entity_poly.type
_entity_poly.pdbx_seq_one_letter_code
_entity_poly.pdbx_strand_id
1 'polypeptide(L)' 'MKEKAYYPGNLDGIYGEGMKQYVIKFRKDNSIKECHDINKEFYENLGMTLVD' A
#
# COMPACT_ATOMS: atom_id res chain seq x y z
N MET A 1 -1.17 5.47 2.31
CA MET A 1 0.02 5.52 1.43
C MET A 1 0.48 6.95 1.21
N LYS A 2 -0.35 7.80 0.60
CA LYS A 2 -0.04 9.23 0.42
C LYS A 2 0.07 9.97 1.76
N GLU A 3 -0.86 9.72 2.68
CA GLU A 3 -0.79 10.27 4.05
C GLU A 3 0.44 9.82 4.83
N LYS A 4 0.95 8.63 4.55
CA LYS A 4 2.20 8.11 5.15
C LYS A 4 3.46 8.53 4.37
N ALA A 5 3.34 9.49 3.44
CA ALA A 5 4.41 9.95 2.55
C ALA A 5 5.12 8.84 1.72
N TYR A 6 4.48 7.68 1.56
CA TYR A 6 5.03 6.56 0.80
C TYR A 6 4.84 6.69 -0.71
N TYR A 7 3.75 7.32 -1.13
CA TYR A 7 3.37 7.42 -2.54
C TYR A 7 3.42 8.89 -3.00
N PRO A 8 4.44 9.29 -3.76
CA PRO A 8 4.57 10.65 -4.28
C PRO A 8 3.72 10.91 -5.54
N GLY A 9 3.12 9.88 -6.12
CA GLY A 9 2.33 10.00 -7.34
C GLY A 9 0.95 10.63 -7.15
N ASN A 10 0.34 11.01 -8.26
CA ASN A 10 -1.06 11.43 -8.27
C ASN A 10 -1.98 10.22 -8.02
N LEU A 11 -3.02 10.44 -7.22
CA LEU A 11 -4.07 9.45 -6.98
C LEU A 11 -5.02 9.46 -8.17
N ASP A 12 -4.55 8.90 -9.29
CA ASP A 12 -5.33 8.81 -10.53
C ASP A 12 -6.34 7.65 -10.50
N GLY A 13 -6.36 6.86 -9.41
CA GLY A 13 -7.17 5.65 -9.27
C GLY A 13 -6.62 4.44 -10.04
N ILE A 14 -5.56 4.62 -10.83
CA ILE A 14 -4.95 3.56 -11.64
C ILE A 14 -3.93 2.77 -10.81
N TYR A 15 -4.19 1.47 -10.65
CA TYR A 15 -3.24 0.53 -10.03
C TYR A 15 -2.14 0.08 -11.01
N GLY A 16 -1.30 1.04 -11.40
CA GLY A 16 -0.21 0.84 -12.35
C GLY A 16 1.08 0.31 -11.71
N GLU A 17 2.09 0.09 -12.54
CA GLU A 17 3.40 -0.44 -12.12
C GLU A 17 4.09 0.45 -11.07
N GLY A 18 4.00 1.78 -11.23
CA GLY A 18 4.48 2.72 -10.23
C GLY A 18 3.86 2.46 -8.86
N MET A 19 2.54 2.29 -8.77
CA MET A 19 1.85 2.04 -7.50
C MET A 19 2.25 0.68 -6.90
N LYS A 20 2.39 -0.36 -7.73
CA LYS A 20 2.85 -1.69 -7.28
C LYS A 20 4.21 -1.62 -6.58
N GLN A 21 5.16 -0.86 -7.12
CA GLN A 21 6.49 -0.70 -6.51
C GLN A 21 6.40 -0.09 -5.10
N TYR A 22 5.55 0.92 -4.90
CA TYR A 22 5.37 1.52 -3.58
C TYR A 22 4.64 0.58 -2.60
N VAL A 23 3.69 -0.23 -3.09
CA VAL A 23 3.00 -1.25 -2.26
C VAL A 23 4.01 -2.29 -1.77
N ILE A 24 4.86 -2.80 -2.65
CA ILE A 24 5.91 -3.76 -2.29
C ILE A 24 6.88 -3.12 -1.28
N LYS A 25 7.32 -1.88 -1.53
CA LYS A 25 8.20 -1.14 -0.62
C LYS A 25 7.56 -0.94 0.77
N PHE A 26 6.30 -0.54 0.83
CA PHE A 26 5.57 -0.38 2.09
C PHE A 26 5.49 -1.70 2.85
N ARG A 27 5.15 -2.79 2.17
CA ARG A 27 5.10 -4.12 2.79
C ARG A 27 6.46 -4.54 3.32
N LYS A 28 7.53 -4.33 2.55
CA LYS A 28 8.91 -4.61 2.97
C LYS A 28 9.31 -3.83 4.24
N ASP A 29 8.98 -2.55 4.30
CA ASP A 29 9.29 -1.69 5.46
C ASP A 29 8.53 -2.12 6.72
N ASN A 30 7.31 -2.63 6.55
CA ASN A 30 6.49 -3.15 7.64
C ASN A 30 6.75 -4.66 7.91
N SER A 31 7.84 -5.23 7.38
CA SER A 31 8.20 -6.66 7.52
C SER A 31 7.09 -7.64 7.07
N ILE A 32 6.28 -7.24 6.10
CA ILE A 32 5.24 -8.04 5.47
C ILE A 32 5.81 -8.66 4.18
N LYS A 33 5.27 -9.82 3.76
CA LYS A 33 5.62 -10.48 2.49
C LYS A 33 5.64 -9.48 1.32
N GLU A 34 6.75 -9.46 0.58
CA GLU A 34 6.98 -8.64 -0.61
C GLU A 34 6.05 -9.09 -1.75
N CYS A 35 4.86 -8.49 -1.81
CA CYS A 35 3.89 -8.69 -2.88
C CYS A 35 3.15 -7.38 -3.18
N HIS A 36 2.39 -7.34 -4.27
CA HIS A 36 1.54 -6.21 -4.62
C HIS A 36 0.06 -6.48 -4.33
N ASP A 37 -0.25 -7.52 -3.54
CA ASP A 37 -1.62 -7.82 -3.16
C ASP A 37 -2.12 -6.83 -2.11
N ILE A 38 -3.30 -6.28 -2.38
CA ILE A 38 -4.02 -5.38 -1.49
C ILE A 38 -5.06 -6.21 -0.75
N ASN A 39 -4.69 -6.68 0.44
CA ASN A 39 -5.51 -7.53 1.30
C ASN A 39 -5.85 -6.79 2.62
N LYS A 40 -6.69 -7.41 3.47
CA LYS A 40 -7.04 -6.85 4.79
C LYS A 40 -5.80 -6.49 5.61
N GLU A 41 -4.82 -7.38 5.67
CA GLU A 41 -3.53 -7.15 6.35
C GLU A 41 -2.84 -5.86 5.89
N PHE A 42 -2.84 -5.58 4.59
CA PHE A 42 -2.28 -4.34 4.05
C PHE A 42 -3.02 -3.10 4.55
N TYR A 43 -4.36 -3.14 4.57
CA TYR A 43 -5.17 -2.05 5.11
C TYR A 43 -4.95 -1.87 6.62
N GLU A 44 -4.86 -2.97 7.37
CA GLU A 44 -4.58 -2.93 8.81
C GLU A 44 -3.22 -2.29 9.12
N ASN A 45 -2.17 -2.62 8.34
CA ASN A 45 -0.84 -2.00 8.46
C ASN A 45 -0.83 -0.52 8.01
N LEU A 46 -1.72 -0.17 7.08
CA LEU A 46 -1.99 1.22 6.75
C LEU A 46 -2.67 1.98 7.91
N GLY A 47 -3.16 1.28 8.93
CA GLY A 47 -3.94 1.86 10.03
C GLY A 47 -5.42 2.06 9.65
N MET A 48 -5.89 1.37 8.61
CA MET A 48 -7.28 1.37 8.20
C MET A 48 -7.96 0.11 8.71
N THR A 49 -9.03 0.27 9.47
CA THR A 49 -9.90 -0.84 9.86
C THR A 49 -11.00 -0.96 8.82
N LEU A 50 -11.00 -2.07 8.06
CA LEU A 50 -12.15 -2.43 7.24
C LEU A 50 -13.25 -2.92 8.19
N VAL A 51 -14.34 -2.16 8.26
CA VAL A 51 -15.57 -2.54 8.97
C VAL A 51 -16.47 -3.27 7.99
N ASP A 52 -17.10 -4.36 8.43
CA ASP A 52 -18.02 -5.20 7.63
C ASP A 52 -19.30 -4.45 7.25
#